data_AF-A0A1C6DM95-F1
#
_entry.id   AF-A0A1C6DM95-F1
#
_cell.length_a   1.000
_cell.length_b   1.000
_cell.length_c   1.000
_cell.angle_alpha   90.00
_cell.angle_beta   90.00
_cell.angle_gamma   90.00
#
_symmetry.space_group_name_H-M   'P 1'
#
loop_
_entity.id
_entity.type
_entity.pdbx_description
1 polymer ?
#
loop_
_entity_poly.entity_id
_entity_poly.type
_entity_poly.pdbx_seq_one_letter_code
_entity_poly.pdbx_strand_id
1 'polypeptide(L)'
;MFEKNEKSDFLWNMIGSLVYAMSTVFMSYLTIRIVGEEKGGIFAIALTISQMLVYFGYFEMRNYQVTDSKDRYTFGQYFTTKIYTCAIMLLVSIGYILLKGYDREKAGIVLLVCILKLIDAFADVYESQFHKDGYLYLAGKSMCHRTLIMMAIYFIMLIMTHNLVITMIISDVVAVICVYIFDIKVYNKFEDKFNLCNIKSVLEIMKNCFPLFLGVFLWAYILSAPRLAVDKYMSSEYQSYYQAIFLPVSVINLFAGFLFRPMLITLTDLNEKKEFRKFFAIIFKMLSCLLGITVVCLIGAYLLGIPVLSIATGCELSAYRSLLVFTIAAGGINSVAFVLYYILTIFRTKKLIMTGYILSAISVYILSDRLVQQSELFGASMSFFVAVCVLGLFFAGSIIVYVLKVKKTIKQNIK
;
A
#
# COMPACT_ATOMS: atom_id res chain seq x y z
N MET A 1 18.25 -18.53 -24.79
CA MET A 1 19.10 -17.97 -23.73
C MET A 1 18.51 -16.61 -23.38
N PHE A 2 18.07 -16.38 -22.14
CA PHE A 2 17.52 -15.09 -21.74
C PHE A 2 18.67 -14.08 -21.63
N GLU A 3 18.61 -13.00 -22.39
CA GLU A 3 19.69 -11.99 -22.43
C GLU A 3 19.43 -10.92 -21.37
N LYS A 4 20.47 -10.56 -20.61
CA LYS A 4 20.40 -9.52 -19.58
C LYS A 4 20.53 -8.16 -20.23
N ASN A 5 19.54 -7.29 -20.04
CA ASN A 5 19.54 -5.95 -20.60
C ASN A 5 18.90 -4.97 -19.61
N GLU A 6 19.72 -4.16 -18.96
CA GLU A 6 19.32 -3.23 -17.89
C GLU A 6 18.26 -2.23 -18.35
N LYS A 7 18.29 -1.79 -19.63
CA LYS A 7 17.27 -0.88 -20.17
C LYS A 7 15.92 -1.58 -20.28
N SER A 8 15.92 -2.84 -20.72
CA SER A 8 14.72 -3.67 -20.79
C SER A 8 14.16 -3.95 -19.39
N ASP A 9 15.04 -4.26 -18.42
CA ASP A 9 14.66 -4.47 -17.01
C ASP A 9 13.92 -3.26 -16.44
N PHE A 10 14.50 -2.08 -16.60
CA PHE A 10 13.90 -0.85 -16.11
C PHE A 10 12.56 -0.54 -16.79
N LEU A 11 12.50 -0.61 -18.12
CA LEU A 11 11.29 -0.30 -18.90
C LEU A 11 10.14 -1.25 -18.58
N TRP A 12 10.37 -2.57 -18.59
CA TRP A 12 9.31 -3.55 -18.33
C TRP A 12 8.82 -3.50 -16.89
N ASN A 13 9.70 -3.32 -15.91
CA ASN A 13 9.29 -3.17 -14.52
C ASN A 13 8.46 -1.90 -14.30
N MET A 14 8.84 -0.79 -14.94
CA MET A 14 8.08 0.46 -14.89
C MET A 14 6.69 0.30 -15.52
N ILE A 15 6.60 -0.29 -16.71
CA ILE A 15 5.33 -0.53 -17.42
C ILE A 15 4.44 -1.48 -16.60
N GLY A 16 4.97 -2.60 -16.11
CA GLY A 16 4.21 -3.56 -15.31
C GLY A 16 3.65 -2.93 -14.04
N SER A 17 4.47 -2.16 -13.31
CA SER A 17 4.05 -1.47 -12.09
C SER A 17 2.96 -0.42 -12.37
N LEU A 18 3.08 0.32 -13.48
CA LEU A 18 2.10 1.32 -13.89
C LEU A 18 0.76 0.67 -14.24
N VAL A 19 0.78 -0.40 -15.03
CA VAL A 19 -0.41 -1.17 -15.41
C VAL A 19 -1.10 -1.73 -14.17
N TYR A 20 -0.35 -2.30 -13.22
CA TYR A 20 -0.89 -2.80 -11.96
C TYR A 20 -1.50 -1.70 -11.08
N ALA A 21 -0.87 -0.53 -10.98
CA ALA A 21 -1.43 0.58 -10.23
C ALA A 21 -2.74 1.09 -10.85
N MET A 22 -2.79 1.19 -12.18
CA MET A 22 -3.95 1.67 -12.91
C MET A 22 -5.12 0.68 -12.89
N SER A 23 -4.86 -0.63 -12.87
CA SER A 23 -5.91 -1.65 -12.96
C SER A 23 -6.94 -1.53 -11.83
N THR A 24 -6.49 -1.28 -10.59
CA THR A 24 -7.38 -1.13 -9.44
C THR A 24 -8.31 0.08 -9.60
N VAL A 25 -7.80 1.19 -10.14
CA VAL A 25 -8.59 2.41 -10.39
C VAL A 25 -9.59 2.15 -11.51
N PHE A 26 -9.17 1.54 -12.61
CA PHE A 26 -10.06 1.21 -13.73
C PHE A 26 -11.15 0.23 -13.33
N MET A 27 -10.83 -0.84 -12.60
CA MET A 27 -11.83 -1.80 -12.12
C MET A 27 -12.88 -1.12 -11.23
N SER A 28 -12.45 -0.24 -10.31
CA SER A 28 -13.38 0.51 -9.46
C SER A 28 -14.29 1.43 -10.29
N TYR A 29 -13.71 2.20 -11.21
CA TYR A 29 -14.46 3.07 -12.13
C TYR A 29 -15.50 2.31 -12.96
N LEU A 30 -15.08 1.21 -13.58
CA LEU A 30 -15.94 0.38 -14.44
C LEU A 30 -17.08 -0.26 -13.64
N THR A 31 -16.80 -0.70 -12.40
CA THR A 31 -17.83 -1.23 -11.49
C THR A 31 -18.93 -0.23 -11.23
N ILE A 32 -18.55 0.99 -10.84
CA ILE A 32 -19.50 2.07 -10.56
C ILE A 32 -20.32 2.40 -11.80
N ARG A 33 -19.68 2.51 -12.97
CA ARG A 33 -20.36 2.88 -14.22
C ARG A 33 -21.32 1.82 -14.76
N ILE A 34 -20.99 0.53 -14.62
CA ILE A 34 -21.76 -0.56 -15.25
C ILE A 34 -22.83 -1.12 -14.31
N VAL A 35 -22.53 -1.18 -13.01
CA VAL A 35 -23.38 -1.88 -12.02
C VAL A 35 -23.93 -0.94 -10.95
N GLY A 36 -23.49 0.32 -10.91
CA GLY A 36 -23.99 1.35 -10.00
C GLY A 36 -23.13 1.57 -8.76
N GLU A 37 -23.44 2.64 -8.03
CA GLU A 37 -22.68 3.12 -6.87
C GLU A 37 -22.73 2.17 -5.67
N GLU A 38 -23.84 1.46 -5.47
CA GLU A 38 -23.97 0.51 -4.35
C GLU A 38 -22.97 -0.65 -4.47
N LYS A 39 -22.95 -1.32 -5.63
CA LYS A 39 -22.00 -2.42 -5.89
C LYS A 39 -20.57 -1.90 -6.06
N GLY A 40 -20.41 -0.70 -6.63
CA GLY A 40 -19.14 0.00 -6.65
C GLY A 40 -18.58 0.23 -5.25
N GLY A 41 -19.45 0.56 -4.29
CA GLY A 41 -19.11 0.74 -2.89
C GLY A 41 -18.68 -0.54 -2.21
N ILE A 42 -19.41 -1.65 -2.46
CA ILE A 42 -19.03 -3.00 -2.01
C ILE A 42 -17.65 -3.39 -2.57
N PHE A 43 -17.41 -3.13 -3.85
CA PHE A 43 -16.11 -3.40 -4.46
C PHE A 43 -14.99 -2.51 -3.88
N ALA A 44 -15.26 -1.23 -3.63
CA ALA A 44 -14.30 -0.30 -3.04
C ALA A 44 -13.87 -0.70 -1.61
N ILE A 45 -14.82 -1.18 -0.78
CA ILE A 45 -14.45 -1.71 0.54
C ILE A 45 -13.74 -3.06 0.43
N ALA A 46 -14.15 -3.94 -0.50
CA ALA A 46 -13.44 -5.19 -0.76
C ALA A 46 -11.99 -4.95 -1.18
N LEU A 47 -11.73 -3.94 -2.02
CA LEU A 47 -10.38 -3.48 -2.36
C LEU A 47 -9.63 -2.98 -1.12
N THR A 48 -10.26 -2.19 -0.26
CA THR A 48 -9.63 -1.66 0.96
C THR A 48 -9.24 -2.78 1.93
N ILE A 49 -10.16 -3.71 2.19
CA ILE A 49 -9.91 -4.87 3.07
C ILE A 49 -8.81 -5.75 2.48
N SER A 50 -8.91 -6.10 1.20
CA SER A 50 -7.92 -6.94 0.54
C SER A 50 -6.53 -6.30 0.48
N GLN A 51 -6.42 -4.99 0.26
CA GLN A 51 -5.16 -4.24 0.32
C GLN A 51 -4.54 -4.21 1.72
N MET A 52 -5.35 -4.21 2.78
CA MET A 52 -4.84 -4.33 4.14
C MET A 52 -4.39 -5.77 4.44
N LEU A 53 -5.19 -6.76 4.04
CA LEU A 53 -4.94 -8.17 4.34
C LEU A 53 -3.85 -8.80 3.47
N VAL A 54 -3.58 -8.28 2.27
CA VAL A 54 -2.53 -8.80 1.38
C VAL A 54 -1.14 -8.71 2.00
N TYR A 55 -0.91 -7.82 2.97
CA TYR A 55 0.34 -7.77 3.71
C TYR A 55 0.62 -9.04 4.52
N PHE A 56 -0.40 -9.82 4.90
CA PHE A 56 -0.18 -11.15 5.46
C PHE A 56 0.40 -12.12 4.41
N GLY A 57 -0.01 -12.00 3.14
CA GLY A 57 0.51 -12.81 2.04
C GLY A 57 1.90 -12.37 1.57
N TYR A 58 2.11 -11.07 1.39
CA TYR A 58 3.43 -10.51 1.03
C TYR A 58 4.45 -10.73 2.14
N PHE A 59 4.06 -10.48 3.39
CA PHE A 59 4.87 -10.60 4.60
C PHE A 59 6.24 -9.90 4.50
N GLU A 60 6.36 -8.88 3.63
CA GLU A 60 7.62 -8.21 3.26
C GLU A 60 8.74 -9.16 2.79
N MET A 61 8.37 -10.34 2.28
CA MET A 61 9.32 -11.38 1.88
C MET A 61 10.14 -11.00 0.64
N ARG A 62 9.55 -10.26 -0.30
CA ARG A 62 10.24 -9.82 -1.54
C ARG A 62 11.54 -9.07 -1.27
N ASN A 63 11.48 -8.08 -0.38
CA ASN A 63 12.67 -7.29 0.00
C ASN A 63 13.76 -8.19 0.60
N TYR A 64 13.37 -9.22 1.35
CA TYR A 64 14.29 -10.17 1.96
C TYR A 64 14.87 -11.17 0.95
N GLN A 65 14.04 -11.70 0.04
CA GLN A 65 14.46 -12.67 -0.99
C GLN A 65 15.41 -12.04 -2.01
N VAL A 66 15.10 -10.84 -2.51
CA VAL A 66 15.93 -10.14 -3.51
C VAL A 66 17.29 -9.74 -2.93
N THR A 67 17.36 -9.41 -1.64
CA THR A 67 18.63 -8.99 -0.99
C THR A 67 19.44 -10.16 -0.43
N ASP A 68 18.96 -11.40 -0.55
CA ASP A 68 19.69 -12.59 -0.13
C ASP A 68 20.76 -12.99 -1.15
N SER A 69 21.76 -12.12 -1.35
CA SER A 69 22.89 -12.35 -2.27
C SER A 69 23.85 -13.42 -1.77
N LYS A 70 23.66 -13.96 -0.57
CA LYS A 70 24.46 -15.03 0.01
C LYS A 70 23.78 -16.40 -0.10
N ASP A 71 22.63 -16.47 -0.77
CA ASP A 71 21.83 -17.69 -0.92
C ASP A 71 21.63 -18.43 0.41
N ARG A 72 21.31 -17.67 1.47
CA ARG A 72 21.03 -18.23 2.80
C ARG A 72 19.82 -19.15 2.75
N TYR A 73 18.87 -18.84 1.87
CA TYR A 73 17.69 -19.66 1.65
C TYR A 73 17.52 -20.02 0.17
N THR A 74 17.08 -21.25 -0.07
CA THR A 74 16.76 -21.74 -1.43
C THR A 74 15.39 -21.23 -1.88
N PHE A 75 15.14 -21.23 -3.19
CA PHE A 75 13.82 -20.90 -3.73
C PHE A 75 12.72 -21.78 -3.11
N GLY A 76 12.98 -23.08 -2.89
CA GLY A 76 12.03 -23.99 -2.25
C GLY A 76 11.64 -23.58 -0.82
N GLN A 77 12.56 -22.99 -0.05
CA GLN A 77 12.26 -22.46 1.28
C GLN A 77 11.39 -21.20 1.21
N TYR A 78 11.69 -20.29 0.26
CA TYR A 78 10.86 -19.11 0.01
C TYR A 78 9.46 -19.49 -0.50
N PHE A 79 9.37 -20.41 -1.46
CA PHE A 79 8.11 -20.92 -1.98
C PHE A 79 7.26 -21.58 -0.89
N THR A 80 7.88 -22.47 -0.09
CA THR A 80 7.18 -23.10 1.04
C THR A 80 6.67 -22.04 2.02
N THR A 81 7.51 -21.04 2.36
CA THR A 81 7.11 -19.93 3.23
C THR A 81 5.93 -19.16 2.65
N LYS A 82 5.93 -18.91 1.34
CA LYS A 82 4.86 -18.21 0.65
C LYS A 82 3.52 -18.97 0.71
N ILE A 83 3.53 -20.31 0.62
CA ILE A 83 2.33 -21.12 0.82
C ILE A 83 1.74 -20.86 2.22
N TYR A 84 2.57 -20.86 3.28
CA TYR A 84 2.11 -20.58 4.64
C TYR A 84 1.58 -19.15 4.80
N THR A 85 2.24 -18.14 4.23
CA THR A 85 1.77 -16.74 4.34
C THR A 85 0.47 -16.52 3.57
N CYS A 86 0.32 -17.11 2.38
CA CYS A 86 -0.95 -17.11 1.64
C CYS A 86 -2.06 -17.84 2.40
N ALA A 87 -1.77 -18.97 3.04
CA ALA A 87 -2.74 -19.68 3.88
C ALA A 87 -3.17 -18.83 5.09
N ILE A 88 -2.24 -18.16 5.76
CA ILE A 88 -2.54 -17.22 6.86
C ILE A 88 -3.41 -16.07 6.35
N MET A 89 -3.08 -15.47 5.20
CA MET A 89 -3.88 -14.41 4.59
C MET A 89 -5.33 -14.87 4.34
N LEU A 90 -5.53 -16.08 3.81
CA LEU A 90 -6.86 -16.62 3.56
C LEU A 90 -7.64 -16.85 4.86
N LEU A 91 -7.01 -17.46 5.87
CA LEU A 91 -7.63 -17.71 7.18
C LEU A 91 -8.03 -16.40 7.87
N VAL A 92 -7.16 -15.40 7.85
CA VAL A 92 -7.44 -14.07 8.42
C VAL A 92 -8.57 -13.39 7.64
N SER A 93 -8.60 -13.51 6.31
CA SER A 93 -9.68 -12.94 5.49
C SER A 93 -11.04 -13.56 5.81
N ILE A 94 -11.11 -14.90 5.91
CA ILE A 94 -12.34 -15.61 6.30
C ILE A 94 -12.76 -15.22 7.71
N GLY A 95 -11.82 -15.22 8.67
CA GLY A 95 -12.10 -14.80 10.05
C GLY A 95 -12.62 -13.37 10.14
N TYR A 96 -12.05 -12.45 9.36
CA TYR A 96 -12.49 -11.06 9.30
C TYR A 96 -13.93 -10.93 8.80
N ILE A 97 -14.27 -11.60 7.69
CA ILE A 97 -15.62 -11.57 7.10
C ILE A 97 -16.65 -12.13 8.09
N LEU A 98 -16.34 -13.24 8.77
CA LEU A 98 -17.21 -13.85 9.77
C LEU A 98 -17.46 -12.93 10.96
N LEU A 99 -16.41 -12.26 11.46
CA LEU A 99 -16.51 -11.32 12.58
C LEU A 99 -17.31 -10.06 12.23
N LYS A 100 -17.27 -9.63 10.96
CA LYS A 100 -18.02 -8.45 10.49
C LYS A 100 -19.50 -8.72 10.25
N GLY A 101 -19.89 -9.98 10.02
CA GLY A 101 -21.31 -10.33 9.80
C GLY A 101 -21.88 -9.74 8.51
N TYR A 102 -21.07 -9.65 7.46
CA TYR A 102 -21.53 -9.16 6.15
C TYR A 102 -22.64 -10.05 5.56
N ASP A 103 -23.50 -9.44 4.75
CA ASP A 103 -24.46 -10.16 3.92
C ASP A 103 -23.72 -11.08 2.94
N ARG A 104 -24.45 -12.09 2.42
CA ARG A 104 -23.85 -13.14 1.58
C ARG A 104 -23.18 -12.59 0.32
N GLU A 105 -23.75 -11.57 -0.30
CA GLU A 105 -23.20 -10.99 -1.54
C GLU A 105 -21.91 -10.22 -1.24
N LYS A 106 -21.94 -9.29 -0.27
CA LYS A 106 -20.74 -8.55 0.15
C LYS A 106 -19.63 -9.47 0.67
N ALA A 107 -19.97 -10.46 1.50
CA ALA A 107 -19.02 -11.45 1.99
C ALA A 107 -18.35 -12.21 0.84
N GLY A 108 -19.13 -12.63 -0.16
CA GLY A 108 -18.63 -13.29 -1.37
C GLY A 108 -17.67 -12.39 -2.16
N ILE A 109 -18.04 -11.13 -2.41
CA ILE A 109 -17.21 -10.18 -3.15
C ILE A 109 -15.91 -9.88 -2.40
N VAL A 110 -15.98 -9.60 -1.08
CA VAL A 110 -14.78 -9.34 -0.26
C VAL A 110 -13.84 -10.53 -0.29
N LEU A 111 -14.35 -11.76 -0.16
CA LEU A 111 -13.55 -12.97 -0.23
C LEU A 111 -12.88 -13.14 -1.59
N LEU A 112 -13.62 -12.94 -2.69
CA LEU A 112 -13.08 -13.05 -4.05
C LEU A 112 -11.99 -12.01 -4.31
N VAL A 113 -12.18 -10.75 -3.90
CA VAL A 113 -11.13 -9.73 -4.05
C VAL A 113 -9.91 -10.06 -3.16
N CYS A 114 -10.11 -10.65 -1.98
CA CYS A 114 -9.01 -11.19 -1.18
C CYS A 114 -8.29 -12.35 -1.88
N ILE A 115 -9.01 -13.25 -2.58
CA ILE A 115 -8.43 -14.33 -3.38
C ILE A 115 -7.61 -13.75 -4.54
N LEU A 116 -8.13 -12.75 -5.26
CA LEU A 116 -7.39 -12.03 -6.30
C LEU A 116 -6.05 -11.51 -5.77
N LYS A 117 -6.06 -10.86 -4.60
CA LYS A 117 -4.85 -10.34 -3.96
C LYS A 117 -3.94 -11.44 -3.40
N LEU A 118 -4.49 -12.59 -3.03
CA LEU A 118 -3.71 -13.76 -2.65
C LEU A 118 -2.96 -14.33 -3.86
N ILE A 119 -3.58 -14.35 -5.05
CA ILE A 119 -2.94 -14.76 -6.30
C ILE A 119 -1.79 -13.80 -6.65
N ASP A 120 -1.99 -12.48 -6.50
CA ASP A 120 -0.92 -11.48 -6.61
C ASP A 120 0.23 -11.77 -5.65
N ALA A 121 -0.08 -12.00 -4.36
CA ALA A 121 0.91 -12.27 -3.33
C ALA A 121 1.69 -13.57 -3.56
N PHE A 122 1.06 -14.56 -4.19
CA PHE A 122 1.69 -15.82 -4.56
C PHE A 122 2.64 -15.64 -5.76
N ALA A 123 2.21 -14.96 -6.82
CA ALA A 123 3.04 -14.67 -8.00
C ALA A 123 4.34 -13.94 -7.62
N ASP A 124 4.28 -13.07 -6.61
CA ASP A 124 5.39 -12.29 -6.09
C ASP A 124 6.63 -13.13 -5.68
N VAL A 125 6.49 -14.42 -5.31
CA VAL A 125 7.66 -15.26 -5.00
C VAL A 125 8.51 -15.56 -6.23
N TYR A 126 7.87 -15.78 -7.38
CA TYR A 126 8.52 -16.02 -8.66
C TYR A 126 9.11 -14.73 -9.21
N GLU A 127 8.35 -13.63 -9.15
CA GLU A 127 8.84 -12.30 -9.54
C GLU A 127 10.08 -11.89 -8.72
N SER A 128 10.07 -12.18 -7.40
CA SER A 128 11.21 -11.94 -6.52
C SER A 128 12.43 -12.79 -6.89
N GLN A 129 12.21 -14.03 -7.33
CA GLN A 129 13.27 -14.90 -7.80
C GLN A 129 13.87 -14.40 -9.13
N PHE A 130 13.03 -14.03 -10.10
CA PHE A 130 13.50 -13.43 -11.35
C PHE A 130 14.30 -12.15 -11.09
N HIS A 131 13.87 -11.34 -10.11
CA HIS A 131 14.63 -10.15 -9.72
C HIS A 131 15.97 -10.51 -9.07
N LYS A 132 16.00 -11.48 -8.16
CA LYS A 132 17.24 -11.98 -7.54
C LYS A 132 18.24 -12.49 -8.58
N ASP A 133 17.77 -13.20 -9.60
CA ASP A 133 18.61 -13.80 -10.65
C ASP A 133 19.07 -12.79 -11.73
N GLY A 134 18.58 -11.54 -11.64
CA GLY A 134 18.91 -10.45 -12.57
C GLY A 134 18.12 -10.46 -13.87
N TYR A 135 16.89 -10.97 -13.84
CA TYR A 135 15.93 -10.97 -14.96
C TYR A 135 14.67 -10.17 -14.60
N LEU A 136 14.85 -8.94 -14.12
CA LEU A 136 13.75 -8.09 -13.65
C LEU A 136 12.72 -7.79 -14.75
N TYR A 137 13.12 -7.77 -16.03
CA TYR A 137 12.20 -7.60 -17.16
C TYR A 137 11.18 -8.74 -17.25
N LEU A 138 11.51 -9.96 -16.79
CA LEU A 138 10.56 -11.09 -16.77
C LEU A 138 9.47 -10.86 -15.72
N ALA A 139 9.84 -10.40 -14.52
CA ALA A 139 8.87 -9.99 -13.51
C ALA A 139 7.96 -8.86 -14.04
N GLY A 140 8.55 -7.83 -14.66
CA GLY A 140 7.78 -6.73 -15.25
C GLY A 140 6.84 -7.19 -16.38
N LYS A 141 7.29 -8.09 -17.25
CA LYS A 141 6.44 -8.69 -18.30
C LYS A 141 5.31 -9.52 -17.70
N SER A 142 5.60 -10.40 -16.74
CA SER A 142 4.60 -11.24 -16.09
C SER A 142 3.51 -10.38 -15.47
N MET A 143 3.90 -9.40 -14.64
CA MET A 143 2.99 -8.46 -13.98
C MET A 143 2.11 -7.72 -15.00
N CYS A 144 2.71 -7.21 -16.09
CA CYS A 144 2.00 -6.48 -17.14
C CYS A 144 0.94 -7.36 -17.84
N HIS A 145 1.34 -8.52 -18.36
CA HIS A 145 0.43 -9.39 -19.13
C HIS A 145 -0.67 -9.96 -18.23
N ARG A 146 -0.31 -10.45 -17.03
CA ARG A 146 -1.26 -10.99 -16.06
C ARG A 146 -2.33 -9.96 -15.70
N THR A 147 -1.91 -8.72 -15.42
CA THR A 147 -2.83 -7.64 -15.08
C THR A 147 -3.71 -7.24 -16.25
N LEU A 148 -3.15 -7.07 -17.46
CA LEU A 148 -3.94 -6.66 -18.63
C LEU A 148 -4.98 -7.71 -19.01
N ILE A 149 -4.60 -8.99 -19.03
CA ILE A 149 -5.52 -10.08 -19.37
C ILE A 149 -6.63 -10.19 -18.32
N MET A 150 -6.27 -10.16 -17.03
CA MET A 150 -7.24 -10.20 -15.93
C MET A 150 -8.20 -9.01 -15.99
N MET A 151 -7.69 -7.79 -16.21
CA MET A 151 -8.51 -6.58 -16.32
C MET A 151 -9.42 -6.60 -17.55
N ALA A 152 -8.95 -7.11 -18.70
CA ALA A 152 -9.77 -7.23 -19.90
C ALA A 152 -10.92 -8.23 -19.70
N ILE A 153 -10.65 -9.39 -19.09
CA ILE A 153 -11.68 -10.38 -18.77
C ILE A 153 -12.67 -9.82 -17.74
N TYR A 154 -12.18 -9.14 -16.71
CA TYR A 154 -13.04 -8.47 -15.74
C TYR A 154 -14.01 -7.50 -16.44
N PHE A 155 -13.51 -6.65 -17.34
CA PHE A 155 -14.33 -5.70 -18.07
C PHE A 155 -15.38 -6.38 -18.98
N ILE A 156 -14.96 -7.38 -19.78
CA ILE A 156 -15.86 -8.10 -20.70
C ILE A 156 -16.97 -8.80 -19.91
N MET A 157 -16.61 -9.53 -18.85
CA MET A 157 -17.59 -10.27 -18.03
C MET A 157 -18.54 -9.34 -17.29
N LEU A 158 -18.06 -8.18 -16.83
CA LEU A 158 -18.90 -7.22 -16.12
C LEU A 158 -19.97 -6.62 -17.05
N ILE A 159 -19.61 -6.28 -18.29
CA ILE A 159 -20.56 -5.79 -19.30
C ILE A 159 -21.58 -6.88 -19.66
N MET A 160 -21.12 -8.12 -19.87
CA MET A 160 -22.00 -9.19 -20.33
C MET A 160 -22.97 -9.68 -19.26
N THR A 161 -22.52 -9.75 -18.01
CA THR A 161 -23.30 -10.38 -16.93
C THR A 161 -24.03 -9.37 -16.05
N HIS A 162 -23.57 -8.11 -16.00
CA HIS A 162 -23.95 -7.12 -14.98
C HIS A 162 -23.89 -7.66 -13.54
N ASN A 163 -23.14 -8.74 -13.29
CA ASN A 163 -23.05 -9.44 -12.02
C ASN A 163 -21.59 -9.46 -11.53
N LEU A 164 -21.34 -8.71 -10.46
CA LEU A 164 -20.01 -8.54 -9.89
C LEU A 164 -19.42 -9.85 -9.34
N VAL A 165 -20.24 -10.74 -8.76
CA VAL A 165 -19.78 -12.01 -8.19
C VAL A 165 -19.26 -12.94 -9.29
N ILE A 166 -20.04 -13.13 -10.36
CA ILE A 166 -19.65 -13.97 -11.50
C ILE A 166 -18.39 -13.41 -12.17
N THR A 167 -18.34 -12.09 -12.36
CA THR A 167 -17.20 -11.38 -12.93
C THR A 167 -15.92 -11.65 -12.12
N MET A 168 -16.00 -11.55 -10.80
CA MET A 168 -14.87 -11.79 -9.91
C MET A 168 -14.40 -13.25 -9.96
N ILE A 169 -15.32 -14.22 -9.90
CA ILE A 169 -14.98 -15.65 -9.98
C ILE A 169 -14.19 -15.95 -11.26
N ILE A 170 -14.67 -15.47 -12.41
CA ILE A 170 -14.01 -15.72 -13.70
C ILE A 170 -12.65 -15.01 -13.75
N SER A 171 -12.58 -13.79 -13.22
CA SER A 171 -11.33 -13.02 -13.17
C SER A 171 -10.28 -13.70 -12.29
N ASP A 172 -10.67 -14.30 -11.16
CA ASP A 172 -9.78 -15.06 -10.28
C ASP A 172 -9.26 -16.32 -10.95
N VAL A 173 -10.13 -17.07 -11.64
CA VAL A 173 -9.73 -18.26 -12.41
C VAL A 173 -8.72 -17.87 -13.49
N VAL A 174 -8.97 -16.79 -14.23
CA VAL A 174 -8.04 -16.28 -15.24
C VAL A 174 -6.74 -15.80 -14.61
N ALA A 175 -6.78 -15.15 -13.43
CA ALA A 175 -5.58 -14.73 -12.73
C ALA A 175 -4.70 -15.92 -12.34
N VAL A 176 -5.29 -17.03 -11.85
CA VAL A 176 -4.55 -18.29 -11.57
C VAL A 176 -3.92 -18.85 -12.84
N ILE A 177 -4.66 -18.90 -13.95
CA ILE A 177 -4.14 -19.37 -15.24
C ILE A 177 -2.96 -18.51 -15.70
N CYS A 178 -3.06 -17.18 -15.56
CA CYS A 178 -2.00 -16.26 -15.91
C CYS A 178 -0.75 -16.47 -15.05
N VAL A 179 -0.88 -16.68 -13.72
CA VAL A 179 0.28 -17.01 -12.86
C VAL A 179 0.95 -18.31 -13.33
N TYR A 180 0.16 -19.33 -13.67
CA TYR A 180 0.71 -20.57 -14.19
C TYR A 180 1.51 -20.37 -15.50
N ILE A 181 0.96 -19.59 -16.44
CA ILE A 181 1.57 -19.37 -17.76
C ILE A 181 2.80 -18.46 -17.67
N PHE A 182 2.73 -17.34 -16.95
CA PHE A 182 3.74 -16.28 -16.98
C PHE A 182 4.78 -16.39 -15.85
N ASP A 183 4.46 -17.04 -14.73
CA ASP A 183 5.40 -17.21 -13.62
C ASP A 183 5.91 -18.65 -13.55
N ILE A 184 5.02 -19.62 -13.28
CA ILE A 184 5.41 -21.01 -13.00
C ILE A 184 6.09 -21.65 -14.22
N LYS A 185 5.45 -21.59 -15.39
CA LYS A 185 5.99 -22.19 -16.62
C LYS A 185 7.27 -21.49 -17.10
N VAL A 186 7.44 -20.21 -16.80
CA VAL A 186 8.66 -19.46 -17.13
C VAL A 186 9.78 -19.86 -16.18
N TYR A 187 9.51 -19.94 -14.88
CA TYR A 187 10.49 -20.36 -13.87
C TYR A 187 10.97 -21.80 -14.09
N ASN A 188 10.08 -22.72 -14.45
CA ASN A 188 10.46 -24.11 -14.74
C ASN A 188 11.43 -24.26 -15.92
N LYS A 189 11.67 -23.21 -16.73
CA LYS A 189 12.73 -23.20 -17.76
C LYS A 189 14.12 -22.89 -17.21
N PHE A 190 14.20 -22.35 -15.98
CA PHE A 190 15.45 -22.04 -15.29
C PHE A 190 15.90 -23.19 -14.40
N GLU A 191 14.98 -23.71 -13.59
CA GLU A 191 15.22 -24.86 -12.71
C GLU A 191 14.05 -25.84 -12.81
N ASP A 192 14.35 -27.11 -13.06
CA ASP A 192 13.33 -28.12 -13.30
C ASP A 192 12.51 -28.46 -12.04
N LYS A 193 13.13 -28.48 -10.84
CA LYS A 193 12.46 -28.85 -9.58
C LYS A 193 13.18 -28.26 -8.35
N PHE A 194 12.39 -27.76 -7.40
CA PHE A 194 12.83 -27.45 -6.05
C PHE A 194 12.07 -28.32 -5.03
N ASN A 195 12.69 -28.64 -3.91
CA ASN A 195 12.06 -29.42 -2.85
C ASN A 195 11.33 -28.52 -1.85
N LEU A 196 10.12 -28.94 -1.45
CA LEU A 196 9.44 -28.35 -0.30
C LEU A 196 10.28 -28.56 0.96
N CYS A 197 10.35 -27.52 1.78
CA CYS A 197 11.30 -27.48 2.89
C CYS A 197 10.63 -27.58 4.26
N ASN A 198 11.46 -27.83 5.27
CA ASN A 198 11.03 -28.03 6.65
C ASN A 198 10.44 -26.73 7.25
N ILE A 199 9.46 -26.89 8.13
CA ILE A 199 8.78 -25.80 8.87
C ILE A 199 9.76 -24.90 9.65
N LYS A 200 10.90 -25.45 10.08
CA LYS A 200 11.94 -24.68 10.79
C LYS A 200 12.46 -23.50 9.97
N SER A 201 12.75 -23.71 8.68
CA SER A 201 13.22 -22.66 7.78
C SER A 201 12.13 -21.61 7.51
N VAL A 202 10.87 -22.06 7.39
CA VAL A 202 9.71 -21.17 7.24
C VAL A 202 9.61 -20.21 8.43
N LEU A 203 9.68 -20.76 9.66
CA LEU A 203 9.60 -19.96 10.88
C LEU A 203 10.77 -18.97 11.01
N GLU A 204 11.97 -19.34 10.56
CA GLU A 204 13.12 -18.45 10.59
C GLU A 204 12.98 -17.28 9.60
N ILE A 205 12.56 -17.55 8.37
CA ILE A 205 12.28 -16.52 7.36
C ILE A 205 11.17 -15.59 7.88
N MET A 206 10.07 -16.15 8.38
CA MET A 206 8.98 -15.35 8.96
C MET A 206 9.46 -14.50 10.14
N LYS A 207 10.26 -15.04 11.06
CA LYS A 207 10.80 -14.28 12.19
C LYS A 207 11.66 -13.10 11.75
N ASN A 208 12.46 -13.27 10.69
CA ASN A 208 13.30 -12.21 10.14
C ASN A 208 12.48 -11.13 9.42
N CYS A 209 11.39 -11.52 8.75
CA CYS A 209 10.53 -10.59 8.03
C CYS A 209 9.47 -9.91 8.92
N PHE A 210 9.14 -10.49 10.09
CA PHE A 210 8.07 -10.02 10.97
C PHE A 210 8.16 -8.52 11.35
N PRO A 211 9.33 -7.94 11.70
CA PRO A 211 9.41 -6.52 12.01
C PRO A 211 9.10 -5.61 10.80
N LEU A 212 9.43 -6.06 9.59
CA LEU A 212 9.12 -5.34 8.34
C LEU A 212 7.63 -5.41 8.05
N PHE A 213 7.08 -6.63 8.11
CA PHE A 213 5.65 -6.89 7.98
C PHE A 213 4.83 -6.02 8.94
N LEU A 214 5.18 -6.02 10.23
CA LEU A 214 4.42 -5.29 11.24
C LEU A 214 4.38 -3.79 10.96
N GLY A 215 5.51 -3.20 10.54
CA GLY A 215 5.57 -1.77 10.22
C GLY A 215 4.65 -1.40 9.05
N VAL A 216 4.72 -2.16 7.96
CA VAL A 216 3.90 -1.89 6.76
C VAL A 216 2.43 -2.22 6.99
N PHE A 217 2.12 -3.27 7.74
CA PHE A 217 0.75 -3.62 8.13
C PHE A 217 0.10 -2.53 9.00
N LEU A 218 0.80 -2.03 10.02
CA LEU A 218 0.28 -0.93 10.85
C LEU A 218 0.02 0.32 10.02
N TRP A 219 0.92 0.64 9.08
CA TRP A 219 0.71 1.75 8.15
C TRP A 219 -0.51 1.55 7.25
N ALA A 220 -0.65 0.36 6.66
CA ALA A 220 -1.81 0.00 5.84
C ALA A 220 -3.11 0.06 6.65
N TYR A 221 -3.08 -0.37 7.90
CA TYR A 221 -4.20 -0.27 8.82
C TYR A 221 -4.57 1.18 9.13
N ILE A 222 -3.60 2.06 9.41
CA ILE A 222 -3.85 3.50 9.63
C ILE A 222 -4.58 4.13 8.44
N LEU A 223 -4.17 3.78 7.22
CA LEU A 223 -4.82 4.25 5.98
C LEU A 223 -6.20 3.62 5.72
N SER A 224 -6.44 2.41 6.23
CA SER A 224 -7.66 1.65 5.95
C SER A 224 -8.73 1.87 7.02
N ALA A 225 -8.35 2.13 8.26
CA ALA A 225 -9.26 2.27 9.40
C ALA A 225 -10.39 3.28 9.19
N PRO A 226 -10.17 4.50 8.64
CA PRO A 226 -11.27 5.41 8.32
C PRO A 226 -12.33 4.80 7.39
N ARG A 227 -11.88 4.07 6.35
CA ARG A 227 -12.76 3.38 5.40
C ARG A 227 -13.50 2.22 6.05
N LEU A 228 -12.83 1.45 6.91
CA LEU A 228 -13.45 0.37 7.67
C LEU A 228 -14.53 0.87 8.63
N ALA A 229 -14.38 2.08 9.17
CA ALA A 229 -15.40 2.71 10.01
C ALA A 229 -16.58 3.22 9.18
N VAL A 230 -16.35 3.85 8.02
CA VAL A 230 -17.42 4.21 7.07
C VAL A 230 -18.24 2.98 6.69
N ASP A 231 -17.59 1.84 6.45
CA ASP A 231 -18.25 0.59 6.05
C ASP A 231 -19.16 0.02 7.13
N LYS A 232 -18.81 0.27 8.39
CA LYS A 232 -19.54 -0.24 9.55
C LYS A 232 -20.80 0.54 9.86
N TYR A 233 -20.82 1.85 9.56
CA TYR A 233 -21.89 2.76 10.01
C TYR A 233 -22.64 3.45 8.88
N MET A 234 -22.17 3.39 7.65
CA MET A 234 -22.80 4.02 6.49
C MET A 234 -23.17 2.99 5.41
N SER A 235 -24.04 3.36 4.47
CA SER A 235 -24.35 2.51 3.33
C SER A 235 -23.13 2.33 2.41
N SER A 236 -23.14 1.27 1.60
CA SER A 236 -22.01 0.90 0.75
C SER A 236 -21.60 2.01 -0.23
N GLU A 237 -22.55 2.79 -0.77
CA GLU A 237 -22.32 3.88 -1.73
C GLU A 237 -21.30 4.91 -1.23
N TYR A 238 -21.33 5.22 0.08
CA TYR A 238 -20.41 6.19 0.69
C TYR A 238 -18.94 5.76 0.61
N GLN A 239 -18.65 4.47 0.40
CA GLN A 239 -17.30 3.98 0.14
C GLN A 239 -16.74 4.47 -1.19
N SER A 240 -17.57 4.48 -2.23
CA SER A 240 -17.18 5.00 -3.55
C SER A 240 -16.88 6.50 -3.46
N TYR A 241 -17.71 7.26 -2.75
CA TYR A 241 -17.48 8.69 -2.52
C TYR A 241 -16.19 8.94 -1.75
N TYR A 242 -15.97 8.21 -0.65
CA TYR A 242 -14.77 8.39 0.16
C TYR A 242 -13.50 7.98 -0.59
N GLN A 243 -13.54 6.89 -1.37
CA GLN A 243 -12.41 6.45 -2.19
C GLN A 243 -12.04 7.51 -3.24
N ALA A 244 -13.04 8.10 -3.91
CA ALA A 244 -12.85 9.20 -4.85
C ALA A 244 -12.16 10.40 -4.19
N ILE A 245 -12.67 10.81 -3.02
CA ILE A 245 -12.17 11.97 -2.27
C ILE A 245 -10.74 11.75 -1.74
N PHE A 246 -10.37 10.51 -1.43
CA PHE A 246 -9.03 10.18 -0.94
C PHE A 246 -7.98 10.12 -2.06
N LEU A 247 -8.37 9.99 -3.33
CA LEU A 247 -7.43 9.81 -4.44
C LEU A 247 -6.37 10.94 -4.55
N PRO A 248 -6.71 12.25 -4.45
CA PRO A 248 -5.72 13.33 -4.54
C PRO A 248 -4.69 13.32 -3.41
N VAL A 249 -5.02 12.77 -2.23
CA VAL A 249 -4.09 12.60 -1.10
C VAL A 249 -2.88 11.75 -1.52
N SER A 250 -3.13 10.69 -2.29
CA SER A 250 -2.07 9.80 -2.79
C SER A 250 -1.10 10.52 -3.73
N VAL A 251 -1.58 11.51 -4.50
CA VAL A 251 -0.74 12.31 -5.40
C VAL A 251 0.25 13.15 -4.60
N ILE A 252 -0.17 13.78 -3.50
CA ILE A 252 0.72 14.54 -2.61
C ILE A 252 1.81 13.62 -2.04
N ASN A 253 1.44 12.42 -1.59
CA ASN A 253 2.39 11.45 -1.07
C ASN A 253 3.40 10.99 -2.15
N LEU A 254 2.97 10.85 -3.40
CA LEU A 254 3.84 10.50 -4.53
C LEU A 254 4.92 11.57 -4.73
N PHE A 255 4.54 12.85 -4.76
CA PHE A 255 5.50 13.95 -4.85
C PHE A 255 6.46 14.00 -3.67
N ALA A 256 5.99 13.71 -2.45
CA ALA A 256 6.86 13.59 -1.29
C ALA A 256 7.91 12.49 -1.45
N GLY A 257 7.53 11.35 -2.02
CA GLY A 257 8.47 10.29 -2.38
C GLY A 257 9.53 10.74 -3.40
N PHE A 258 9.12 11.48 -4.43
CA PHE A 258 10.04 11.97 -5.46
C PHE A 258 11.01 13.05 -4.95
N LEU A 259 10.55 13.94 -4.08
CA LEU A 259 11.43 14.94 -3.45
C LEU A 259 12.43 14.29 -2.49
N PHE A 260 12.01 13.23 -1.78
CA PHE A 260 12.82 12.63 -0.74
C PHE A 260 13.93 11.71 -1.27
N ARG A 261 13.62 10.82 -2.23
CA ARG A 261 14.57 9.79 -2.71
C ARG A 261 15.94 10.35 -3.14
N PRO A 262 16.05 11.44 -3.93
CA PRO A 262 17.34 11.99 -4.31
C PRO A 262 18.12 12.61 -3.14
N MET A 263 17.41 13.18 -2.16
CA MET A 263 18.01 13.88 -1.02
C MET A 263 18.49 12.92 0.08
N LEU A 264 18.04 11.66 0.07
CA LEU A 264 18.36 10.68 1.10
C LEU A 264 19.87 10.49 1.29
N ILE A 265 20.65 10.41 0.20
CA ILE A 265 22.11 10.24 0.27
C ILE A 265 22.76 11.46 0.92
N THR A 266 22.42 12.66 0.45
CA THR A 266 22.94 13.92 1.00
C THR A 266 22.59 14.08 2.48
N LEU A 267 21.36 13.75 2.87
CA LEU A 267 20.93 13.80 4.27
C LEU A 267 21.66 12.78 5.13
N THR A 268 21.96 11.59 4.59
CA THR A 268 22.73 10.56 5.31
C THR A 268 24.17 11.01 5.55
N ASP A 269 24.85 11.54 4.53
CA ASP A 269 26.22 12.08 4.64
C ASP A 269 26.30 13.25 5.64
N LEU A 270 25.35 14.20 5.58
CA LEU A 270 25.28 15.30 6.54
C LEU A 270 25.04 14.84 7.99
N ASN A 271 24.28 13.76 8.17
CA ASN A 271 24.06 13.17 9.50
C ASN A 271 25.33 12.47 10.02
N GLU A 272 26.07 11.76 9.16
CA GLU A 272 27.35 11.13 9.53
C GLU A 272 28.41 12.17 9.91
N LYS A 273 28.48 13.27 9.15
CA LYS A 273 29.33 14.45 9.46
C LYS A 273 28.82 15.29 10.63
N LYS A 274 27.65 14.96 11.20
CA LYS A 274 26.98 15.68 12.29
C LYS A 274 26.72 17.17 11.98
N GLU A 275 26.60 17.52 10.70
CA GLU A 275 26.30 18.87 10.21
C GLU A 275 24.79 19.18 10.31
N PHE A 276 24.24 19.13 11.52
CA PHE A 276 22.79 19.25 11.76
C PHE A 276 22.17 20.54 11.21
N ARG A 277 22.91 21.65 11.14
CA ARG A 277 22.38 22.92 10.61
C ARG A 277 22.03 22.81 9.12
N LYS A 278 22.91 22.23 8.30
CA LYS A 278 22.63 22.02 6.87
C LYS A 278 21.59 20.92 6.67
N PHE A 279 21.65 19.86 7.48
CA PHE A 279 20.65 18.79 7.48
C PHE A 279 19.23 19.32 7.66
N PHE A 280 18.98 20.13 8.71
CA PHE A 280 17.67 20.72 8.96
C PHE A 280 17.28 21.81 7.94
N ALA A 281 18.24 22.53 7.36
CA ALA A 281 17.95 23.48 6.29
C ALA A 281 17.38 22.80 5.04
N ILE A 282 17.93 21.64 4.65
CA ILE A 282 17.41 20.84 3.53
C ILE A 282 16.01 20.31 3.87
N ILE A 283 15.82 19.76 5.07
CA ILE A 283 14.50 19.27 5.51
C ILE A 283 13.47 20.39 5.48
N PHE A 284 13.78 21.57 6.01
CA PHE A 284 12.86 22.70 6.00
C PHE A 284 12.51 23.14 4.57
N LYS A 285 13.49 23.14 3.65
CA LYS A 285 13.24 23.42 2.23
C LYS A 285 12.30 22.38 1.60
N MET A 286 12.46 21.10 1.94
CA MET A 286 11.57 20.03 1.46
C MET A 286 10.16 20.18 2.02
N LEU A 287 10.01 20.48 3.32
CA LEU A 287 8.72 20.73 3.95
C LEU A 287 8.02 21.95 3.35
N SER A 288 8.74 23.04 3.07
CA SER A 288 8.18 24.21 2.40
C SER A 288 7.73 23.91 0.97
N CYS A 289 8.49 23.08 0.23
CA CYS A 289 8.08 22.63 -1.10
C CYS A 289 6.81 21.78 -1.04
N LEU A 290 6.71 20.85 -0.09
CA LEU A 290 5.51 20.04 0.13
C LEU A 290 4.30 20.86 0.53
N LEU A 291 4.49 21.87 1.38
CA LEU A 291 3.43 22.81 1.74
C LEU A 291 2.95 23.59 0.52
N GLY A 292 3.87 24.05 -0.33
CA GLY A 292 3.54 24.68 -1.61
C GLY A 292 2.72 23.76 -2.54
N ILE A 293 3.15 22.51 -2.72
CA ILE A 293 2.41 21.50 -3.50
C ILE A 293 1.02 21.27 -2.91
N THR A 294 0.92 21.14 -1.59
CA THR A 294 -0.36 20.94 -0.90
C THR A 294 -1.30 22.13 -1.15
N VAL A 295 -0.80 23.37 -1.06
CA VAL A 295 -1.59 24.58 -1.35
C VAL A 295 -2.07 24.61 -2.79
N VAL A 296 -1.21 24.27 -3.76
CA VAL A 296 -1.60 24.17 -5.18
C VAL A 296 -2.68 23.09 -5.36
N CYS A 297 -2.54 21.92 -4.74
CA CYS A 297 -3.55 20.87 -4.77
C CYS A 297 -4.87 21.31 -4.12
N LEU A 298 -4.84 22.07 -3.02
CA LEU A 298 -6.03 22.62 -2.37
C LEU A 298 -6.77 23.60 -3.27
N ILE A 299 -6.05 24.52 -3.92
CA ILE A 299 -6.63 25.48 -4.87
C ILE A 299 -7.22 24.73 -6.06
N GLY A 300 -6.48 23.77 -6.64
CA GLY A 300 -6.95 22.94 -7.75
C GLY A 300 -8.19 22.12 -7.39
N ALA A 301 -8.23 21.54 -6.19
CA ALA A 301 -9.38 20.78 -5.71
C ALA A 301 -10.60 21.66 -5.43
N TYR A 302 -10.41 22.88 -4.93
CA TYR A 302 -11.51 23.81 -4.71
C TYR A 302 -12.15 24.26 -6.04
N LEU A 303 -11.31 24.59 -7.04
CA LEU A 303 -11.76 25.09 -8.34
C LEU A 303 -12.30 23.98 -9.25
N LEU A 304 -11.55 22.88 -9.40
CA LEU A 304 -11.80 21.83 -10.39
C LEU A 304 -12.01 20.44 -9.77
N GLY A 305 -11.86 20.27 -8.46
CA GLY A 305 -11.86 18.96 -7.82
C GLY A 305 -13.15 18.18 -8.04
N ILE A 306 -14.31 18.79 -7.81
CA ILE A 306 -15.61 18.14 -7.99
C ILE A 306 -15.85 17.71 -9.45
N PRO A 307 -15.73 18.59 -10.48
CA PRO A 307 -15.98 18.16 -11.85
C PRO A 307 -15.00 17.10 -12.32
N VAL A 308 -13.70 17.20 -11.97
CA VAL A 308 -12.70 16.19 -12.35
C VAL A 308 -12.99 14.86 -11.66
N LEU A 309 -13.27 14.86 -10.36
CA LEU A 309 -13.55 13.64 -9.61
C LEU A 309 -14.86 12.99 -10.05
N SER A 310 -15.91 13.77 -10.29
CA SER A 310 -17.20 13.25 -10.74
C SER A 310 -17.09 12.56 -12.10
N ILE A 311 -16.30 13.11 -13.03
CA ILE A 311 -15.99 12.46 -14.31
C ILE A 311 -15.14 11.20 -14.11
N ALA A 312 -14.10 11.31 -13.27
CA ALA A 312 -13.12 10.24 -13.07
C ALA A 312 -13.64 9.05 -12.27
N THR A 313 -14.65 9.24 -11.41
CA THR A 313 -15.22 8.17 -10.59
C THR A 313 -16.64 7.81 -11.00
N GLY A 314 -17.31 8.68 -11.76
CA GLY A 314 -18.71 8.49 -12.17
C GLY A 314 -19.74 8.81 -11.08
N CYS A 315 -19.31 9.39 -9.94
CA CYS A 315 -20.14 9.68 -8.78
C CYS A 315 -20.58 11.16 -8.70
N GLU A 316 -21.75 11.42 -8.09
CA GLU A 316 -22.19 12.78 -7.78
C GLU A 316 -21.57 13.32 -6.47
N LEU A 317 -20.50 14.10 -6.59
CA LEU A 317 -19.70 14.59 -5.45
C LEU A 317 -19.99 16.06 -5.07
N SER A 318 -21.07 16.65 -5.58
CA SER A 318 -21.38 18.08 -5.46
C SER A 318 -21.47 18.57 -4.01
N ALA A 319 -22.00 17.73 -3.12
CA ALA A 319 -22.15 18.05 -1.69
C ALA A 319 -20.85 17.95 -0.87
N TYR A 320 -19.79 17.33 -1.39
CA TYR A 320 -18.60 16.95 -0.60
C TYR A 320 -17.37 17.85 -0.80
N ARG A 321 -17.58 19.11 -1.23
CA ARG A 321 -16.47 20.05 -1.45
C ARG A 321 -15.63 20.29 -0.20
N SER A 322 -16.28 20.56 0.93
CA SER A 322 -15.62 20.82 2.22
C SER A 322 -14.82 19.62 2.69
N LEU A 323 -15.41 18.42 2.54
CA LEU A 323 -14.77 17.15 2.85
C LEU A 323 -13.52 16.92 2.00
N LEU A 324 -13.58 17.21 0.68
CA LEU A 324 -12.44 17.10 -0.22
C LEU A 324 -11.28 18.00 0.21
N VAL A 325 -11.55 19.28 0.44
CA VAL A 325 -10.53 20.25 0.88
C VAL A 325 -9.89 19.83 2.21
N PHE A 326 -10.70 19.40 3.18
CA PHE A 326 -10.20 18.93 4.47
C PHE A 326 -9.35 17.66 4.35
N THR A 327 -9.78 16.71 3.53
CA THR A 327 -9.05 15.45 3.31
C THR A 327 -7.70 15.68 2.63
N ILE A 328 -7.63 16.63 1.70
CA ILE A 328 -6.36 17.05 1.06
C ILE A 328 -5.44 17.73 2.08
N ALA A 329 -5.97 18.58 2.97
CA ALA A 329 -5.19 19.18 4.05
C ALA A 329 -4.60 18.11 5.00
N ALA A 330 -5.40 17.09 5.36
CA ALA A 330 -4.92 15.93 6.10
C ALA A 330 -3.81 15.17 5.35
N GLY A 331 -3.94 15.04 4.02
CA GLY A 331 -2.88 14.50 3.16
C GLY A 331 -1.58 15.30 3.16
N GLY A 332 -1.68 16.64 3.21
CA GLY A 332 -0.54 17.52 3.41
C GLY A 332 0.21 17.21 4.71
N ILE A 333 -0.52 17.08 5.83
CA ILE A 333 0.09 16.69 7.12
C ILE A 333 0.69 15.29 7.06
N ASN A 334 0.02 14.36 6.38
CA ASN A 334 0.56 13.04 6.16
C ASN A 334 1.92 13.07 5.44
N SER A 335 2.08 13.93 4.43
CA SER A 335 3.35 14.09 3.72
C SER A 335 4.47 14.62 4.63
N VAL A 336 4.13 15.46 5.62
CA VAL A 336 5.07 15.90 6.66
C VAL A 336 5.49 14.71 7.53
N ALA A 337 4.52 13.93 8.04
CA ALA A 337 4.81 12.74 8.82
C ALA A 337 5.69 11.73 8.05
N PHE A 338 5.48 11.61 6.74
CA PHE A 338 6.28 10.79 5.84
C PHE A 338 7.74 11.26 5.74
N VAL A 339 8.00 12.58 5.65
CA VAL A 339 9.38 13.12 5.71
C VAL A 339 10.03 12.84 7.07
N LEU A 340 9.28 13.01 8.17
CA LEU A 340 9.78 12.74 9.53
C LEU A 340 10.13 11.25 9.73
N TYR A 341 9.31 10.34 9.20
CA TYR A 341 9.59 8.90 9.17
C TYR A 341 10.96 8.61 8.56
N TYR A 342 11.28 9.24 7.43
CA TYR A 342 12.56 8.99 6.78
C TYR A 342 13.74 9.57 7.55
N ILE A 343 13.58 10.70 8.23
CA ILE A 343 14.63 11.24 9.11
C ILE A 343 14.96 10.23 10.22
N LEU A 344 13.94 9.65 10.86
CA LEU A 344 14.14 8.58 11.85
C LEU A 344 14.81 7.34 11.25
N THR A 345 14.52 7.05 9.99
CA THR A 345 15.18 5.96 9.24
C THR A 345 16.67 6.24 9.05
N ILE A 346 17.06 7.47 8.70
CA ILE A 346 18.47 7.91 8.62
C ILE A 346 19.15 7.80 9.99
N PHE A 347 18.46 8.15 11.08
CA PHE A 347 18.97 7.99 12.44
C PHE A 347 19.03 6.53 12.91
N ARG A 348 18.54 5.58 12.11
CA ARG A 348 18.49 4.14 12.38
C ARG A 348 17.71 3.79 13.65
N THR A 349 16.71 4.59 14.04
CA THR A 349 15.91 4.42 15.26
C THR A 349 14.65 3.58 15.03
N LYS A 350 14.83 2.34 14.53
CA LYS A 350 13.72 1.42 14.16
C LYS A 350 12.66 1.23 15.27
N LYS A 351 13.08 1.21 16.54
CA LYS A 351 12.16 1.08 17.69
C LYS A 351 11.20 2.27 17.80
N LEU A 352 11.68 3.50 17.60
CA LEU A 352 10.86 4.70 17.68
C LEU A 352 9.85 4.76 16.53
N ILE A 353 10.27 4.37 15.32
CA ILE A 353 9.37 4.27 14.16
C ILE A 353 8.21 3.31 14.47
N MET A 354 8.52 2.12 14.99
CA MET A 354 7.51 1.13 15.34
C MET A 354 6.55 1.65 16.43
N THR A 355 7.08 2.28 17.49
CA THR A 355 6.25 2.87 18.54
C THR A 355 5.29 3.94 18.00
N GLY A 356 5.75 4.81 17.09
CA GLY A 356 4.90 5.82 16.48
C GLY A 356 3.74 5.22 15.68
N TYR A 357 4.01 4.19 14.87
CA TYR A 357 2.96 3.48 14.14
C TYR A 357 1.96 2.77 15.07
N ILE A 358 2.43 2.12 16.14
CA ILE A 358 1.54 1.49 17.12
C ILE A 358 0.63 2.53 17.78
N LEU A 359 1.18 3.66 18.22
CA LEU A 359 0.40 4.74 18.86
C LEU A 359 -0.66 5.32 17.90
N SER A 360 -0.28 5.54 16.64
CA SER A 360 -1.21 6.05 15.62
C SER A 360 -2.28 5.02 15.23
N ALA A 361 -1.93 3.73 15.17
CA ALA A 361 -2.89 2.65 14.93
C ALA A 361 -3.90 2.53 16.09
N ILE A 362 -3.44 2.67 17.34
CA ILE A 362 -4.33 2.68 18.51
C ILE A 362 -5.25 3.92 18.48
N SER A 363 -4.71 5.09 18.14
CA SER A 363 -5.53 6.31 18.10
C SER A 363 -6.64 6.22 17.05
N VAL A 364 -6.33 5.72 15.83
CA VAL A 364 -7.35 5.56 14.79
C VAL A 364 -8.36 4.46 15.16
N TYR A 365 -7.94 3.37 15.81
CA TYR A 365 -8.86 2.32 16.27
C TYR A 365 -9.90 2.86 17.26
N ILE A 366 -9.49 3.71 18.21
CA ILE A 366 -10.39 4.27 19.23
C ILE A 366 -11.30 5.37 18.65
N LEU A 367 -10.78 6.18 17.72
CA LEU A 367 -11.47 7.39 17.27
C LEU A 367 -12.33 7.19 16.03
N SER A 368 -11.94 6.31 15.10
CA SER A 368 -12.60 6.18 13.79
C SER A 368 -14.08 5.86 13.92
N ASP A 369 -14.45 4.84 14.70
CA ASP A 369 -15.84 4.45 14.91
C ASP A 369 -16.69 5.60 15.49
N ARG A 370 -16.19 6.30 16.51
CA ARG A 370 -16.92 7.38 17.19
C ARG A 370 -17.11 8.61 16.29
N LEU A 371 -16.06 9.00 15.58
CA LEU A 371 -16.10 10.18 14.72
C LEU A 371 -17.01 9.96 13.52
N VAL A 372 -16.98 8.77 12.92
CA VAL A 372 -17.88 8.42 11.80
C VAL A 372 -19.34 8.40 12.23
N GLN A 373 -19.67 7.88 13.41
CA GLN A 373 -21.04 7.94 13.93
C GLN A 373 -21.54 9.39 14.14
N GLN A 374 -20.66 10.31 14.52
CA GLN A 374 -21.03 11.70 14.81
C GLN A 374 -21.09 12.61 13.57
N SER A 375 -20.25 12.34 12.58
CA SER A 375 -20.01 13.26 11.46
C SER A 375 -19.81 12.56 10.11
N GLU A 376 -20.24 11.31 10.02
CA GLU A 376 -20.27 10.52 8.78
C GLU A 376 -18.90 10.50 8.07
N LEU A 377 -18.86 10.82 6.78
CA LEU A 377 -17.63 10.86 5.99
C LEU A 377 -16.62 11.90 6.49
N PHE A 378 -17.09 13.01 7.07
CA PHE A 378 -16.19 14.00 7.67
C PHE A 378 -15.48 13.43 8.90
N GLY A 379 -16.18 12.61 9.66
CA GLY A 379 -15.61 11.85 10.78
C GLY A 379 -14.50 10.90 10.36
N ALA A 380 -14.66 10.26 9.19
CA ALA A 380 -13.63 9.40 8.63
C ALA A 380 -12.36 10.21 8.31
N SER A 381 -12.48 11.31 7.58
CA SER A 381 -11.34 12.18 7.28
C SER A 381 -10.72 12.81 8.53
N MET A 382 -11.52 13.15 9.54
CA MET A 382 -11.04 13.66 10.83
C MET A 382 -10.25 12.59 11.60
N SER A 383 -10.71 11.34 11.58
CA SER A 383 -9.98 10.22 12.20
C SER A 383 -8.61 10.01 11.54
N PHE A 384 -8.55 10.11 10.21
CA PHE A 384 -7.30 10.07 9.46
C PHE A 384 -6.38 11.25 9.85
N PHE A 385 -6.92 12.47 9.88
CA PHE A 385 -6.20 13.68 10.27
C PHE A 385 -5.58 13.55 11.68
N VAL A 386 -6.35 13.08 12.65
CA VAL A 386 -5.85 12.88 14.03
C VAL A 386 -4.77 11.81 14.06
N ALA A 387 -4.94 10.70 13.34
CA ALA A 387 -3.96 9.62 13.29
C ALA A 387 -2.60 10.11 12.74
N VAL A 388 -2.61 10.90 11.66
CA VAL A 388 -1.37 11.44 11.06
C VAL A 388 -0.76 12.56 11.90
N CYS A 389 -1.57 13.35 12.61
CA CYS A 389 -1.10 14.33 13.58
C CYS A 389 -0.39 13.66 14.76
N VAL A 390 -0.99 12.62 15.35
CA VAL A 390 -0.38 11.83 16.43
C VAL A 390 0.95 11.24 15.98
N LEU A 391 0.98 10.65 14.78
CA LEU A 391 2.19 10.08 14.19
C LEU A 391 3.27 11.15 13.97
N GLY A 392 2.91 12.27 13.35
CA GLY A 392 3.81 13.37 13.04
C GLY A 392 4.39 14.03 14.30
N LEU A 393 3.56 14.30 15.31
CA LEU A 393 4.00 14.87 16.59
C LEU A 393 4.96 13.92 17.32
N PHE A 394 4.65 12.62 17.34
CA PHE A 394 5.52 11.62 17.96
C PHE A 394 6.88 11.52 17.24
N PHE A 395 6.90 11.53 15.91
CA PHE A 395 8.14 11.51 15.14
C PHE A 395 8.94 12.81 15.31
N ALA A 396 8.30 13.97 15.29
CA ALA A 396 8.96 15.25 15.54
C ALA A 396 9.60 15.29 16.94
N GLY A 397 8.86 14.87 17.98
CA GLY A 397 9.39 14.77 19.34
C GLY A 397 10.57 13.81 19.45
N SER A 398 10.48 12.65 18.78
CA SER A 398 11.56 11.65 18.72
C SER A 398 12.84 12.20 18.07
N ILE A 399 12.71 12.98 17.00
CA ILE A 399 13.83 13.65 16.32
C ILE A 399 14.50 14.67 17.25
N ILE A 400 13.72 15.49 17.96
CA ILE A 400 14.24 16.49 18.89
C ILE A 400 15.03 15.80 20.01
N VAL A 401 14.48 14.75 20.62
CA VAL A 401 15.16 13.99 21.68
C VAL A 401 16.46 13.37 21.19
N TYR A 402 16.49 12.83 19.97
CA TYR A 402 17.70 12.28 19.37
C TYR A 402 18.79 13.34 19.20
N VAL A 403 18.47 14.49 18.61
CA VAL A 403 19.42 15.58 18.39
C VAL A 403 19.98 16.12 19.72
N LEU A 404 19.13 16.26 20.74
CA LEU A 404 19.56 16.69 22.08
C LEU A 404 20.53 15.69 22.71
N LYS A 405 20.28 14.38 22.59
CA LYS A 405 21.20 13.33 23.08
C LYS A 405 22.55 13.40 22.37
N VAL A 406 22.56 13.50 21.04
CA VAL A 406 23.81 13.58 20.27
C VAL A 406 24.61 14.84 20.63
N LYS A 407 23.97 16.01 20.76
CA LYS A 407 24.64 17.24 21.20
C LYS A 407 25.24 17.10 22.61
N LYS A 408 24.55 16.42 23.53
CA LYS A 408 25.06 16.17 24.89
C LYS A 408 26.30 15.29 24.88
N THR A 409 26.30 14.22 24.09
CA THR A 409 27.47 13.31 23.93
C THR A 409 28.67 14.03 23.32
N ILE A 410 28.47 14.87 22.29
CA ILE A 410 29.56 15.66 21.70
C ILE A 410 30.15 16.62 22.73
N LYS A 411 29.31 17.30 23.52
CA LYS A 411 29.76 18.25 24.56
C LYS A 411 30.50 17.55 25.71
N GLN A 412 30.20 16.27 25.97
CA GLN A 412 30.89 15.46 26.98
C GLN A 412 32.24 14.90 26.49
N ASN A 413 32.41 14.65 25.19
CA ASN A 413 33.68 14.16 24.62
C ASN A 413 34.70 15.28 24.33
N ILE A 414 34.28 16.55 24.38
CA ILE A 414 35.13 17.73 24.19
C ILE A 414 35.61 18.30 25.55
N LYS A 415 34.98 17.87 26.65
CA LYS A 415 35.47 18.09 28.01
C LYS A 415 36.33 16.90 28.42
#